data_AF-A0A9D8BJL9-F1
#
_entry.id   AF-A0A9D8BJL9-F1
#
_cell.length_a   1.000
_cell.length_b   1.000
_cell.length_c   1.000
_cell.angle_alpha   90.00
_cell.angle_beta   90.00
_cell.angle_gamma   90.00
#
_symmetry.space_group_name_H-M   'P 1'
#
loop_
_entity.id
_entity.type
_entity.pdbx_description
1 polymer ?
#
loop_
_entity_poly.entity_id
_entity_poly.type
_entity_poly.pdbx_seq_one_letter_code
_entity_poly.pdbx_strand_id
1 'polypeptide(L)'
;LKDKPFFPDVIKYLQGEFHERKKVMALVYWGEDAIKKCRALAGATNPEEAESTTIRGSYGRITTGGVYENVVHVSATPGEAEREIKLWFEPGEIIVDIYPTKTEEVKNVKKKVWA
;
A
#
# COMPACT_ATOMS: atom_id res chain seq x y z
N LEU A 1 -2.94 -14.94 -0.49
CA LEU A 1 -1.59 -14.95 -1.12
C LEU A 1 -0.60 -15.85 -0.39
N LYS A 2 -0.63 -15.94 0.95
CA LYS A 2 0.35 -16.68 1.76
C LYS A 2 0.70 -18.09 1.24
N ASP A 3 -0.30 -18.84 0.78
CA ASP A 3 -0.10 -20.24 0.33
C ASP A 3 0.32 -20.36 -1.14
N LYS A 4 0.57 -19.24 -1.83
CA LYS A 4 1.00 -19.24 -3.23
C LYS A 4 2.53 -19.38 -3.32
N PRO A 5 3.06 -20.09 -4.33
CA PRO A 5 4.49 -20.37 -4.45
C PRO A 5 5.34 -19.10 -4.61
N PHE A 6 4.78 -18.04 -5.19
CA PHE A 6 5.45 -16.75 -5.40
C PHE A 6 5.39 -15.82 -4.17
N PHE A 7 4.69 -16.19 -3.09
CA PHE A 7 4.55 -15.32 -1.92
C PHE A 7 5.88 -14.96 -1.24
N PRO A 8 6.85 -15.89 -1.07
CA PRO A 8 8.16 -15.55 -0.52
C PRO A 8 8.88 -14.46 -1.32
N ASP A 9 8.78 -14.52 -2.66
CA ASP A 9 9.42 -13.53 -3.53
C ASP A 9 8.74 -12.16 -3.41
N VAL A 10 7.42 -12.11 -3.24
CA VAL A 10 6.71 -10.85 -2.96
C VAL A 10 7.22 -10.20 -1.68
N ILE A 11 7.48 -10.98 -0.63
CA ILE A 11 8.04 -10.47 0.63
C ILE A 11 9.44 -9.91 0.42
N LYS A 12 10.33 -10.67 -0.24
CA LYS A 12 11.69 -10.23 -0.56
C LYS A 12 11.71 -8.96 -1.41
N TYR A 13 10.81 -8.88 -2.39
CA TYR A 13 10.63 -7.69 -3.23
C TYR A 13 10.24 -6.47 -2.39
N LEU A 14 9.20 -6.58 -1.56
CA LEU A 14 8.73 -5.49 -0.70
C LEU A 14 9.77 -5.06 0.35
N GLN A 15 10.57 -6.00 0.86
CA GLN A 15 11.65 -5.71 1.81
C GLN A 15 12.89 -5.10 1.14
N GLY A 16 12.90 -4.99 -0.20
CA GLY A 16 14.04 -4.50 -0.97
C GLY A 16 15.23 -5.46 -0.91
N GLU A 17 15.01 -6.77 -0.93
CA GLU A 17 16.11 -7.73 -1.12
C GLU A 17 16.52 -7.84 -2.60
N PHE A 18 15.57 -7.66 -3.51
CA PHE A 18 15.82 -7.61 -4.96
C PHE A 18 16.28 -6.24 -5.44
N HIS A 19 16.24 -5.23 -4.58
CA HIS A 19 16.62 -3.86 -4.92
C HIS A 19 17.62 -3.37 -3.87
N GLU A 20 18.74 -2.76 -4.26
CA GLU A 20 19.77 -2.27 -3.31
C GLU A 20 19.25 -1.20 -2.31
N ARG A 21 17.97 -0.80 -2.42
CA ARG A 21 17.29 0.19 -1.59
C ARG A 21 16.11 -0.45 -0.83
N LYS A 22 16.27 -0.64 0.47
CA LYS A 22 15.25 -1.16 1.39
C LYS A 22 14.30 -0.07 1.88
N LYS A 23 13.57 0.55 0.96
CA LYS A 23 12.66 1.66 1.28
C LYS A 23 11.38 1.56 0.46
N VAL A 24 10.27 1.85 1.11
CA VAL A 24 8.97 2.08 0.48
C VAL A 24 8.45 3.44 0.91
N MET A 25 7.62 4.05 0.08
CA MET A 25 6.87 5.25 0.44
C MET A 25 5.42 4.85 0.67
N ALA A 26 4.98 4.89 1.92
CA ALA A 26 3.59 4.68 2.30
C ALA A 26 2.88 6.04 2.37
N LEU A 27 1.68 6.12 1.81
CA LEU A 27 0.88 7.35 1.75
C LEU A 27 -0.57 7.03 2.09
N VAL A 28 -1.25 7.95 2.77
CA VAL A 28 -2.70 7.89 3.01
C VAL A 28 -3.35 9.04 2.25
N TYR A 29 -4.21 8.70 1.28
CA TYR A 29 -5.04 9.67 0.57
C TYR A 29 -6.47 9.60 1.08
N TRP A 30 -7.05 10.74 1.43
CA TRP A 30 -8.39 10.84 1.99
C TRP A 30 -9.25 11.80 1.20
N GLY A 31 -10.53 11.47 1.05
CA GLY A 31 -11.53 12.27 0.34
C GLY A 31 -12.58 11.42 -0.37
N GLU A 32 -13.52 12.09 -1.02
CA GLU A 32 -14.56 11.42 -1.81
C GLU A 32 -13.96 10.58 -2.93
N ASP A 33 -14.41 9.33 -3.04
CA ASP A 33 -13.95 8.34 -4.02
C ASP A 33 -12.42 8.11 -4.03
N ALA A 34 -11.71 8.38 -2.91
CA ALA A 34 -10.25 8.28 -2.83
C ALA A 34 -9.72 6.95 -3.38
N ILE A 35 -10.30 5.81 -2.96
CA ILE A 35 -9.89 4.48 -3.43
C ILE A 35 -10.05 4.36 -4.95
N LYS A 36 -11.20 4.74 -5.50
CA LYS A 36 -11.47 4.69 -6.94
C LYS A 36 -10.50 5.56 -7.72
N LYS A 37 -10.27 6.79 -7.26
CA LYS A 37 -9.35 7.76 -7.89
C LYS A 37 -7.90 7.25 -7.86
N CYS A 38 -7.43 6.77 -6.71
CA CYS A 38 -6.08 6.19 -6.59
C CYS A 38 -5.90 4.94 -7.48
N ARG A 39 -6.90 4.07 -7.56
CA ARG A 39 -6.85 2.88 -8.44
C ARG A 39 -6.86 3.25 -9.91
N ALA A 40 -7.66 4.24 -10.31
CA ALA A 40 -7.67 4.75 -11.67
C ALA A 40 -6.30 5.33 -12.07
N LEU A 41 -5.66 6.08 -11.17
CA LEU A 41 -4.31 6.61 -11.38
C LEU A 41 -3.25 5.50 -11.46
N ALA A 42 -3.39 4.45 -10.64
CA ALA A 42 -2.47 3.32 -10.65
C ALA A 42 -2.55 2.51 -11.95
N GLY A 43 -3.75 2.29 -12.50
CA GLY A 43 -3.98 1.45 -13.68
C GLY A 43 -4.13 -0.04 -13.36
N ALA A 44 -4.31 -0.86 -14.39
CA ALA A 44 -4.48 -2.31 -14.26
C ALA A 44 -3.29 -2.96 -13.53
N THR A 45 -3.53 -4.03 -12.78
CA THR A 45 -2.47 -4.72 -12.01
C THR A 45 -1.37 -5.27 -12.92
N ASN A 46 -1.75 -5.77 -14.10
CA ASN A 46 -0.84 -6.14 -15.18
C ASN A 46 -0.39 -4.86 -15.91
N PRO A 47 0.90 -4.49 -15.89
CA PRO A 47 1.41 -3.30 -16.59
C PRO A 47 1.13 -3.30 -18.10
N GLU A 48 1.10 -4.46 -18.75
CA GLU A 48 0.86 -4.59 -20.20
C GLU A 48 -0.62 -4.35 -20.58
N GLU A 49 -1.54 -4.47 -19.62
CA GLU A 49 -2.97 -4.17 -19.77
C GLU A 49 -3.33 -2.77 -19.24
N ALA A 50 -2.36 -2.05 -18.67
CA ALA A 50 -2.59 -0.73 -18.09
C ALA A 50 -2.44 0.36 -19.16
N GLU A 51 -3.32 1.36 -19.12
CA GLU A 51 -3.21 2.54 -19.99
C GLU A 51 -1.86 3.23 -19.79
N SER A 52 -1.20 3.62 -20.89
CA SER A 52 0.17 4.18 -20.88
C SER A 52 0.32 5.45 -20.03
N THR A 53 -0.79 6.15 -19.78
CA THR A 53 -0.85 7.37 -18.94
C THR A 53 -0.97 7.09 -17.44
N THR A 54 -1.21 5.85 -17.04
CA THR A 54 -1.28 5.43 -15.62
C THR A 54 0.09 5.09 -15.08
N ILE A 55 0.25 5.08 -13.75
CA ILE A 55 1.55 4.78 -13.12
C ILE A 55 2.09 3.41 -13.56
N ARG A 56 1.23 2.37 -13.56
CA ARG A 56 1.62 1.02 -13.96
C ARG A 56 1.91 0.90 -15.44
N GLY A 57 1.13 1.55 -16.30
CA GLY A 57 1.37 1.53 -17.75
C GLY A 57 2.63 2.31 -18.15
N SER A 58 2.93 3.42 -17.46
CA SER A 58 4.13 4.23 -17.74
C SER A 58 5.43 3.58 -17.23
N TYR A 59 5.39 2.94 -16.07
CA TYR A 59 6.62 2.58 -15.33
C TYR A 59 6.70 1.12 -14.91
N GLY A 60 5.61 0.35 -15.04
CA GLY A 60 5.58 -1.06 -14.69
C GLY A 60 6.19 -1.95 -15.78
N ARG A 61 6.61 -3.14 -15.40
CA ARG A 61 7.11 -4.16 -16.33
C ARG A 61 6.80 -5.57 -15.86
N ILE A 62 6.79 -6.51 -16.79
CA ILE A 62 6.87 -7.95 -16.51
C ILE A 62 8.31 -8.38 -16.75
N THR A 63 8.92 -8.99 -15.74
CA THR A 63 10.28 -9.53 -15.86
C THR A 63 10.30 -10.76 -16.78
N THR A 64 11.48 -11.16 -17.25
CA THR A 64 11.64 -12.40 -18.05
C THR A 64 11.16 -13.67 -17.31
N GLY A 65 11.09 -13.62 -15.97
CA GLY A 65 10.55 -14.69 -15.12
C GLY A 65 9.04 -14.62 -14.89
N GLY A 66 8.31 -13.70 -15.56
CA GLY A 66 6.86 -13.55 -15.40
C GLY A 66 6.41 -12.84 -14.12
N VAL A 67 7.34 -12.25 -13.36
CA VAL A 67 7.03 -11.49 -12.14
C VAL A 67 6.67 -10.05 -12.49
N TYR A 68 5.62 -9.54 -11.86
CA TYR A 68 5.10 -8.20 -12.11
C TYR A 68 5.80 -7.21 -11.19
N GLU A 69 6.58 -6.31 -11.77
CA GLU A 69 7.15 -5.15 -11.08
C GLU A 69 6.30 -3.93 -11.41
N ASN A 70 5.16 -3.80 -10.73
CA ASN A 70 4.10 -2.86 -11.09
C ASN A 70 4.10 -1.57 -10.24
N VAL A 71 5.23 -1.21 -9.64
CA VAL A 71 5.54 0.12 -9.07
C VAL A 71 4.75 0.55 -7.82
N VAL A 72 3.43 0.38 -7.78
CA VAL A 72 2.56 0.93 -6.73
C VAL A 72 1.46 -0.06 -6.30
N HIS A 73 1.26 -0.16 -4.99
CA HIS A 73 0.11 -0.84 -4.37
C HIS A 73 -0.97 0.18 -4.00
N VAL A 74 -2.24 -0.18 -4.23
CA VAL A 74 -3.40 0.63 -3.84
C VAL A 74 -4.49 -0.32 -3.37
N SER A 75 -5.06 -0.07 -2.18
CA SER A 75 -6.15 -0.86 -1.60
C SER A 75 -7.33 -0.99 -2.56
N ALA A 76 -8.03 -2.13 -2.56
CA ALA A 76 -9.13 -2.36 -3.51
C ALA A 76 -10.50 -1.96 -2.95
N THR A 77 -10.68 -2.02 -1.62
CA THR A 77 -11.96 -1.79 -0.96
C THR A 77 -11.80 -0.96 0.32
N PRO A 78 -12.88 -0.34 0.84
CA PRO A 78 -12.82 0.39 2.11
C PRO A 78 -12.33 -0.44 3.29
N GLY A 79 -12.76 -1.71 3.40
CA GLY A 79 -12.32 -2.61 4.47
C GLY A 79 -10.84 -3.00 4.36
N GLU A 80 -10.34 -3.18 3.13
CA GLU A 80 -8.90 -3.39 2.92
C GLU A 80 -8.10 -2.12 3.24
N ALA A 81 -8.58 -0.96 2.83
CA ALA A 81 -7.94 0.33 3.11
C ALA A 81 -7.83 0.55 4.63
N GLU A 82 -8.90 0.31 5.39
CA GLU A 82 -8.86 0.43 6.86
C GLU A 82 -7.83 -0.50 7.47
N ARG A 83 -7.84 -1.79 7.09
CA ARG A 83 -6.89 -2.79 7.58
C ARG A 83 -5.45 -2.41 7.25
N GLU A 84 -5.19 -1.97 6.02
CA GLU A 84 -3.86 -1.60 5.55
C GLU A 84 -3.36 -0.33 6.22
N ILE A 85 -4.20 0.70 6.38
CA ILE A 85 -3.80 1.93 7.07
C ILE A 85 -3.46 1.64 8.53
N LYS A 86 -4.29 0.86 9.24
CA LYS A 86 -4.03 0.45 10.63
C LYS A 86 -2.76 -0.40 10.79
N LEU A 87 -2.36 -1.12 9.72
CA LEU A 87 -1.13 -1.92 9.70
C LEU A 87 0.12 -1.04 9.51
N TRP A 88 0.05 -0.03 8.63
CA TRP A 88 1.21 0.77 8.23
C TRP A 88 1.44 2.03 9.09
N PHE A 89 0.39 2.57 9.71
CA PHE A 89 0.44 3.84 10.40
C PHE A 89 -0.16 3.75 11.80
N GLU A 90 0.48 4.44 12.73
CA GLU A 90 -0.15 4.83 13.99
C GLU A 90 -1.10 6.02 13.74
N PRO A 91 -2.18 6.18 14.53
CA PRO A 91 -3.14 7.26 14.27
C PRO A 91 -2.51 8.66 14.37
N GLY A 92 -1.48 8.83 15.18
CA GLY A 92 -0.76 10.10 15.33
C GLY A 92 0.11 10.49 14.12
N GLU A 93 0.35 9.56 13.20
CA GLU A 93 1.11 9.82 11.96
C GLU A 93 0.20 10.35 10.83
N ILE A 94 -1.12 10.33 11.04
CA ILE A 94 -2.12 10.80 10.08
C ILE A 94 -2.68 12.13 10.57
N ILE A 95 -2.70 13.11 9.68
CA ILE A 95 -3.08 14.50 10.00
C ILE A 95 -4.60 14.63 10.23
N VAL A 96 -5.39 13.66 9.77
CA VAL A 96 -6.85 13.63 9.85
C VAL A 96 -7.36 12.35 10.49
N ASP A 97 -8.42 12.47 11.29
CA ASP A 97 -9.06 11.35 11.97
C ASP A 97 -9.99 10.60 11.02
N ILE A 98 -9.43 9.61 10.33
CA ILE A 98 -10.13 8.78 9.35
C ILE A 98 -10.90 7.61 9.96
N TYR A 99 -10.48 7.13 11.12
CA TYR A 99 -11.09 5.99 11.83
C TYR A 99 -11.13 6.26 13.34
N PRO A 100 -12.01 5.57 14.10
CA PRO A 100 -12.09 5.71 15.54
C PRO A 100 -10.74 5.42 16.24
N THR A 101 -10.46 6.22 17.26
CA THR A 101 -9.23 6.13 18.06
C THR A 101 -9.54 6.30 19.54
N LYS A 102 -8.63 5.83 20.39
CA LYS A 102 -8.67 6.04 21.84
C LYS A 102 -7.31 6.52 22.34
N THR A 103 -7.31 7.06 23.54
CA THR A 103 -6.08 7.41 24.26
C THR A 103 -5.72 6.29 25.22
N GLU A 104 -4.50 5.78 25.12
CA GLU A 104 -3.94 4.82 26.07
C GLU A 104 -2.68 5.38 26.72
N GLU A 105 -2.45 4.99 27.97
CA GLU A 105 -1.24 5.34 28.71
C GLU A 105 -0.21 4.23 28.55
N VAL A 106 0.85 4.50 27.81
CA VAL A 106 1.95 3.55 27.57
C VAL A 106 3.22 4.14 28.17
N LYS A 107 3.79 3.51 29.19
CA LYS A 107 5.01 3.97 29.88
C LYS A 107 4.89 5.44 30.36
N ASN A 108 3.77 5.80 30.97
CA ASN A 108 3.45 7.16 31.46
C ASN A 108 3.34 8.24 30.36
N VAL A 109 3.16 7.83 29.10
CA VAL A 109 2.90 8.73 27.97
C VAL A 109 1.52 8.44 27.40
N LYS A 110 0.68 9.47 27.29
CA LYS A 110 -0.61 9.38 26.61
C LYS A 110 -0.38 9.29 25.10
N LYS A 111 -0.80 8.18 24.49
CA LYS A 111 -0.66 7.92 23.06
C LYS A 111 -2.02 7.66 22.43
N LYS A 112 -2.20 8.16 21.21
CA LYS A 112 -3.37 7.87 20.38
C LYS A 112 -3.17 6.51 19.71
N VAL A 113 -4.12 5.60 19.91
CA VAL A 113 -4.10 4.25 19.30
C VAL A 113 -5.42 3.99 18.58
N TRP A 114 -5.41 3.06 17.63
CA TRP A 114 -6.64 2.62 16.95
C TRP A 114 -7.61 2.04 17.99
N ALA A 115 -8.89 2.37 17.88
CA ALA A 115 -9.93 1.84 18.74
C ALA A 115 -10.30 0.40 18.38
#